data_AF-A0A4Q6A716-F1
#
_entry.id   AF-A0A4Q6A716-F1
#
_cell.length_a   1.000
_cell.length_b   1.000
_cell.length_c   1.000
_cell.angle_alpha   90.00
_cell.angle_beta   90.00
_cell.angle_gamma   90.00
#
_symmetry.space_group_name_H-M   'P 1'
#
loop_
_entity.id
_entity.type
_entity.pdbx_description
1 polymer ?
#
loop_
_entity_poly.entity_id
_entity_poly.type
_entity_poly.pdbx_seq_one_letter_code
_entity_poly.pdbx_strand_id
1 'polypeptide(L)'
;MQYFRCDCNNTLFFENSLCLSCNREVGWCPVCKGIHTIVPKSDGSTCTCLNKTCGAQLIKCHNYLVHNVCNRMVEAEKAATAAPSCNPLCDYCRYTKVIPDLSVEGNPQKWYRLEVAKRRLLYL
;
A
#
# COMPACT_ATOMS: atom_id res chain seq x y z
N MET A 1 4.94 -9.09 -17.67
CA MET A 1 4.76 -9.25 -16.21
C MET A 1 5.90 -8.51 -15.53
N GLN A 2 5.61 -7.51 -14.70
CA GLN A 2 6.65 -6.71 -14.04
C GLN A 2 6.88 -7.22 -12.61
N TYR A 3 8.14 -7.26 -12.21
CA TYR A 3 8.56 -7.66 -10.88
C TYR A 3 9.45 -6.58 -10.26
N PHE A 4 9.54 -6.61 -8.93
CA PHE A 4 10.38 -5.72 -8.13
C PHE A 4 11.34 -6.54 -7.27
N ARG A 5 12.20 -5.85 -6.52
CA ARG A 5 13.16 -6.49 -5.61
C ARG A 5 13.01 -5.94 -4.21
N CYS A 6 13.00 -6.86 -3.25
CA CYS A 6 13.14 -6.54 -1.84
C CYS A 6 14.58 -6.10 -1.53
N ASP A 7 14.78 -5.49 -0.36
CA ASP A 7 16.11 -5.19 0.17
C ASP A 7 16.97 -6.46 0.38
N CYS A 8 16.34 -7.60 0.69
CA CYS A 8 17.01 -8.91 0.73
C CYS A 8 17.26 -9.53 -0.66
N ASN A 9 17.02 -8.78 -1.74
CA ASN A 9 17.14 -9.21 -3.14
C ASN A 9 16.13 -10.28 -3.62
N ASN A 10 15.19 -10.73 -2.77
CA ASN A 10 14.08 -11.59 -3.19
C ASN A 10 13.15 -10.88 -4.19
N THR A 11 12.58 -11.65 -5.12
CA THR A 11 11.60 -11.15 -6.10
C THR A 11 10.29 -10.79 -5.41
N LEU A 12 9.75 -9.62 -5.75
CA LEU A 12 8.46 -9.13 -5.29
C LEU A 12 7.51 -8.97 -6.47
N PHE A 13 6.24 -9.28 -6.24
CA PHE A 13 5.12 -9.15 -7.17
C PHE A 13 4.16 -8.07 -6.70
N PHE A 14 3.27 -7.67 -7.61
CA PHE A 14 2.39 -6.51 -7.47
C PHE A 14 1.48 -6.56 -6.24
N GLU A 15 1.11 -7.76 -5.79
CA GLU A 15 0.20 -7.97 -4.66
C GLU A 15 0.91 -8.17 -3.32
N ASN A 16 2.24 -8.27 -3.29
CA ASN A 16 2.94 -8.49 -2.03
C ASN A 16 2.76 -7.28 -1.09
N SER A 17 2.42 -7.58 0.16
CA SER A 17 2.50 -6.70 1.34
C SER A 17 3.62 -7.13 2.30
N LEU A 18 4.13 -8.36 2.14
CA LEU A 18 5.28 -8.89 2.86
C LEU A 18 6.24 -9.57 1.86
N CYS A 19 7.54 -9.49 2.15
CA CYS A 19 8.51 -10.31 1.46
C CYS A 19 8.44 -11.75 2.00
N LEU A 20 8.20 -12.73 1.13
CA LEU A 20 8.09 -14.14 1.54
C LEU A 20 9.42 -14.80 1.95
N SER A 21 10.55 -14.11 1.78
CA SER A 21 11.87 -14.62 2.16
C SER A 21 12.36 -14.03 3.48
N CYS A 22 12.28 -12.71 3.67
CA CYS A 22 12.78 -12.04 4.88
C CYS A 22 11.68 -11.50 5.82
N ASN A 23 10.40 -11.72 5.49
CA ASN A 23 9.23 -11.28 6.26
C ASN A 23 9.11 -9.77 6.51
N ARG A 24 9.94 -8.94 5.87
CA ARG A 24 9.81 -7.48 5.96
C ARG A 24 8.56 -7.02 5.23
N GLU A 25 7.95 -5.97 5.77
CA GLU A 25 6.84 -5.28 5.12
C GLU A 25 7.29 -4.62 3.82
N VAL A 26 6.47 -4.77 2.79
CA VAL A 26 6.66 -4.12 1.49
C VAL A 26 5.37 -3.41 1.08
N GLY A 27 5.50 -2.42 0.21
CA GLY A 27 4.37 -1.65 -0.26
C GLY A 27 4.68 -0.91 -1.55
N TRP A 28 3.63 -0.57 -2.26
CA TRP A 28 3.73 0.21 -3.49
C TRP A 28 4.03 1.67 -3.16
N CYS A 29 5.22 2.12 -3.51
CA CYS A 29 5.64 3.50 -3.38
C CYS A 29 5.13 4.32 -4.59
N PRO A 30 4.35 5.39 -4.39
CA PRO A 30 3.87 6.23 -5.49
C PRO A 30 4.97 7.07 -6.15
N VAL A 31 6.09 7.34 -5.45
CA VAL A 31 7.20 8.16 -5.96
C VAL A 31 8.03 7.37 -6.97
N CYS A 32 8.54 6.20 -6.60
CA CYS A 32 9.35 5.35 -7.48
C CYS A 32 8.55 4.28 -8.23
N LYS A 33 7.21 4.31 -8.12
CA LYS A 33 6.26 3.47 -8.86
C LYS A 33 6.60 1.98 -8.81
N GLY A 34 6.74 1.43 -7.60
CA GLY A 34 7.06 0.02 -7.43
C GLY A 34 6.87 -0.51 -6.01
N ILE A 35 6.87 -1.84 -5.89
CA ILE A 35 6.83 -2.52 -4.59
C ILE A 35 8.24 -2.55 -4.00
N HIS A 36 8.40 -1.92 -2.83
CA HIS A 36 9.68 -1.86 -2.12
C HIS A 36 9.49 -2.11 -0.64
N THR A 37 10.59 -2.44 0.05
CA THR A 37 10.61 -2.53 1.52
C THR A 37 10.24 -1.18 2.12
N ILE A 38 9.30 -1.22 3.05
CA ILE A 38 8.78 -0.05 3.77
C ILE A 38 9.16 -0.20 5.24
N VAL A 39 9.82 0.81 5.81
CA VAL A 39 10.22 0.79 7.22
C VAL A 39 9.50 1.90 7.98
N PRO A 40 8.72 1.58 9.02
CA PRO A 40 8.10 2.60 9.87
C PRO A 40 9.19 3.40 10.60
N LYS A 41 8.97 4.70 10.77
CA LYS A 41 9.77 5.52 11.69
C LYS A 41 9.46 5.17 13.15
N SER A 42 10.34 5.56 14.04
CA SER A 42 10.26 5.30 15.48
C SER A 42 9.00 5.86 16.15
N ASP A 43 8.44 6.94 15.60
CA ASP A 43 7.20 7.57 16.05
C ASP A 43 5.93 6.87 15.51
N GLY A 44 6.07 5.92 14.58
CA GLY A 44 4.97 5.22 13.92
C GLY A 44 4.11 6.07 12.98
N SER A 45 4.42 7.36 12.82
CA SER A 45 3.60 8.30 12.07
C SER A 45 3.73 8.12 10.55
N THR A 46 4.94 7.78 10.12
CA THR A 46 5.34 7.68 8.71
C THR A 46 6.23 6.47 8.50
N CYS A 47 6.40 6.11 7.24
CA CYS A 47 7.27 5.06 6.78
C CYS A 47 8.25 5.60 5.74
N THR A 48 9.43 5.00 5.64
CA THR A 48 10.43 5.33 4.62
C THR A 48 10.51 4.22 3.58
N CYS A 49 10.52 4.59 2.30
CA CYS A 49 10.82 3.67 1.20
C CYS A 49 12.33 3.38 1.13
N LEU A 50 12.73 2.11 1.25
CA LEU A 50 14.15 1.72 1.19
C LEU A 50 14.68 1.50 -0.24
N ASN A 51 13.96 1.93 -1.27
CA ASN A 51 14.57 1.99 -2.60
C ASN A 51 15.73 3.01 -2.56
N LYS A 52 16.92 2.57 -2.99
CA LYS A 52 18.20 3.31 -2.91
C LYS A 52 18.14 4.74 -3.46
N THR A 53 17.30 4.99 -4.46
CA THR A 53 17.16 6.31 -5.10
C THR A 53 15.87 7.03 -4.73
N CYS A 54 15.09 6.53 -3.77
CA CYS A 54 13.78 7.07 -3.43
C CYS A 54 13.77 7.77 -2.06
N GLY A 55 13.96 7.02 -0.96
CA GLY A 55 13.95 7.59 0.40
C GLY A 55 12.63 8.28 0.82
N ALA A 56 11.58 8.18 0.01
CA ALA A 56 10.33 8.91 0.21
C ALA A 56 9.68 8.61 1.58
N GLN A 57 9.13 9.66 2.18
CA GLN A 57 8.33 9.60 3.39
C GLN A 57 6.88 9.34 3.03
N LEU A 58 6.32 8.29 3.61
CA LEU A 58 5.09 7.66 3.18
C LEU A 58 4.17 7.39 4.36
N ILE A 59 2.88 7.29 4.11
CA ILE A 59 1.86 6.83 5.05
C ILE A 59 1.09 5.69 4.38
N LYS A 60 0.67 4.69 5.15
CA LYS A 60 -0.18 3.61 4.62
C LYS A 60 -1.54 4.20 4.22
N CYS A 61 -2.02 3.82 3.05
CA CYS A 61 -3.41 4.07 2.66
C CYS A 61 -4.37 3.57 3.75
N HIS A 62 -5.45 4.29 4.04
CA HIS A 62 -6.44 3.88 5.04
C HIS A 62 -6.91 2.42 4.85
N ASN A 63 -7.34 2.04 3.64
CA ASN A 63 -7.77 0.68 3.35
C ASN A 63 -6.65 -0.38 3.45
N TYR A 64 -5.38 0.03 3.34
CA TYR A 64 -4.25 -0.85 3.62
C TYR A 64 -4.12 -1.03 5.14
N LEU A 65 -4.00 0.06 5.88
CA LEU A 65 -3.78 0.02 7.34
C LEU A 65 -4.91 -0.67 8.10
N VAL A 66 -6.16 -0.35 7.80
CA VAL A 66 -7.33 -0.78 8.60
C VAL A 66 -7.87 -2.13 8.15
N HIS A 67 -7.86 -2.40 6.84
CA HIS A 67 -8.56 -3.55 6.26
C HIS A 67 -7.65 -4.53 5.51
N ASN A 68 -6.37 -4.19 5.30
CA ASN A 68 -5.40 -5.01 4.58
C ASN A 68 -5.87 -5.47 3.17
N VAL A 69 -6.69 -4.65 2.50
CA VAL A 69 -7.18 -4.93 1.13
C VAL A 69 -6.39 -4.22 0.03
N CYS A 70 -5.53 -3.30 0.44
CA CYS A 70 -4.64 -2.51 -0.40
C CYS A 70 -3.19 -2.74 0.03
N ASN A 71 -2.23 -2.44 -0.84
CA ASN A 71 -0.80 -2.42 -0.50
C ASN A 71 -0.11 -1.12 -0.96
N ARG A 72 -0.88 -0.07 -1.24
CA ARG A 72 -0.37 1.23 -1.69
C ARG A 72 -0.09 2.20 -0.54
N MET A 73 0.97 2.97 -0.73
CA MET A 73 1.38 4.06 0.14
C MET A 73 0.91 5.41 -0.41
N VAL A 74 0.89 6.42 0.44
CA VAL A 74 0.61 7.83 0.12
C VAL A 74 1.82 8.66 0.55
N GLU A 75 2.21 9.66 -0.24
CA GLU A 75 3.27 10.59 0.16
C GLU A 75 2.85 11.38 1.40
N ALA A 76 3.71 11.44 2.42
CA ALA A 76 3.39 12.06 3.70
C ALA A 76 3.01 13.55 3.56
N GLU A 77 3.68 14.28 2.67
CA GLU A 77 3.37 15.69 2.39
C GLU A 77 1.97 15.86 1.78
N LYS A 78 1.56 14.98 0.87
CA LYS A 78 0.21 14.98 0.28
C LYS A 78 -0.87 14.53 1.25
N ALA A 79 -0.48 13.75 2.27
CA ALA A 79 -1.38 13.34 3.33
C ALA A 79 -1.67 14.46 4.33
N ALA A 80 -0.69 15.34 4.59
CA ALA A 80 -0.83 16.44 5.54
C ALA A 80 -1.89 17.49 5.12
N THR A 81 -2.30 17.49 3.84
CA THR A 81 -3.38 18.34 3.33
C THR A 81 -4.77 17.71 3.46
N ALA A 82 -4.85 16.44 3.88
CA ALA A 82 -6.12 15.76 4.16
C ALA A 82 -6.62 16.10 5.58
N ALA A 83 -7.94 15.98 5.80
CA ALA A 83 -8.53 16.25 7.11
C ALA A 83 -7.84 15.42 8.23
N PRO A 84 -7.48 16.04 9.37
CA PRO A 84 -6.57 15.46 10.37
C PRO A 84 -7.07 14.20 11.11
N SER A 85 -8.33 13.79 10.91
CA SER A 85 -8.94 12.67 11.64
C SER A 85 -8.89 11.31 10.92
N CYS A 86 -8.38 11.23 9.69
CA CYS A 86 -8.31 9.97 8.94
C CYS A 86 -7.02 9.82 8.15
N ASN A 87 -6.45 8.61 8.15
CA ASN A 87 -5.41 8.24 7.19
C ASN A 87 -5.91 8.51 5.74
N PRO A 88 -5.05 9.00 4.85
CA PRO A 88 -5.45 9.29 3.48
C PRO A 88 -5.77 8.00 2.70
N LEU A 89 -6.72 8.09 1.78
CA LEU A 89 -6.88 7.09 0.73
C LEU A 89 -5.84 7.33 -0.38
N CYS A 90 -5.26 6.25 -0.91
CA CYS A 90 -4.40 6.36 -2.08
C CYS A 90 -5.19 6.78 -3.33
N ASP A 91 -4.44 7.13 -4.37
CA ASP A 91 -4.92 7.47 -5.71
C ASP A 91 -5.86 6.41 -6.32
N TYR A 92 -5.79 5.14 -5.89
CA TYR A 92 -6.68 4.09 -6.39
C TYR A 92 -7.85 3.80 -5.44
N CYS A 93 -7.63 3.83 -4.13
CA CYS A 93 -8.69 3.55 -3.16
C CYS A 93 -9.72 4.68 -3.08
N ARG A 94 -9.39 5.91 -3.49
CA ARG A 94 -10.37 7.01 -3.63
C ARG A 94 -11.51 6.73 -4.63
N TYR A 95 -11.34 5.76 -5.52
CA TYR A 95 -12.42 5.32 -6.44
C TYR A 95 -13.41 4.35 -5.79
N THR A 96 -13.10 3.82 -4.61
CA THR A 96 -14.01 2.93 -3.86
C THR A 96 -14.96 3.76 -3.03
N LYS A 97 -16.15 4.02 -3.59
CA LYS A 97 -17.20 4.80 -2.92
C LYS A 97 -18.12 3.97 -2.04
N VAL A 98 -18.19 2.66 -2.31
CA VAL A 98 -19.05 1.71 -1.59
C VAL A 98 -18.18 0.58 -1.07
N ILE A 99 -18.17 0.41 0.25
CA ILE A 99 -17.56 -0.73 0.93
C ILE A 99 -18.73 -1.59 1.40
N PRO A 100 -18.76 -2.90 1.08
CA PRO A 100 -19.83 -3.78 1.55
C PRO A 100 -19.80 -3.91 3.07
N ASP A 101 -20.90 -4.33 3.69
CA ASP A 101 -20.92 -4.65 5.11
C ASP A 101 -19.89 -5.75 5.41
N LEU A 102 -18.84 -5.39 6.15
CA LEU A 102 -17.71 -6.26 6.44
C LEU A 102 -18.01 -7.25 7.58
N SER A 103 -19.13 -7.11 8.29
CA SER A 103 -19.60 -8.08 9.27
C SER A 103 -20.17 -9.35 8.63
N VAL A 104 -20.59 -9.25 7.36
CA VAL A 104 -21.10 -10.39 6.59
C VAL A 104 -19.93 -11.24 6.07
N GLU A 105 -19.99 -12.53 6.33
CA GLU A 105 -18.95 -13.48 5.93
C GLU A 105 -18.67 -13.42 4.41
N GLY A 106 -17.38 -13.42 4.06
CA GLY A 106 -16.92 -13.39 2.67
C GLY A 106 -16.93 -12.02 2.00
N ASN A 107 -17.63 -11.01 2.52
CA ASN A 107 -17.59 -9.65 1.97
C ASN A 107 -16.18 -9.03 1.99
N PRO A 108 -15.40 -9.14 3.08
CA PRO A 108 -14.00 -8.67 3.08
C PRO A 108 -13.17 -9.29 1.94
N GLN A 109 -13.33 -10.59 1.70
CA GLN A 109 -12.59 -11.30 0.65
C GLN A 109 -13.02 -10.88 -0.77
N LYS A 110 -14.33 -10.66 -0.98
CA LYS A 110 -14.85 -10.13 -2.25
C LYS A 110 -14.31 -8.73 -2.52
N TRP A 111 -14.29 -7.87 -1.50
CA TRP A 111 -13.74 -6.53 -1.61
C TRP A 111 -12.23 -6.56 -1.90
N TYR A 112 -11.46 -7.39 -1.20
CA TYR A 112 -10.04 -7.61 -1.48
C TYR A 112 -9.80 -7.95 -2.95
N ARG A 113 -10.57 -8.90 -3.51
CA ARG A 113 -10.45 -9.30 -4.93
C ARG A 113 -10.74 -8.16 -5.89
N LEU A 114 -11.76 -7.33 -5.59
CA LEU A 114 -12.06 -6.13 -6.38
C LEU A 114 -10.92 -5.11 -6.33
N GLU A 115 -10.35 -4.86 -5.14
CA GLU A 115 -9.21 -3.95 -5.00
C GLU A 115 -7.98 -4.46 -5.76
N VAL A 116 -7.67 -5.76 -5.70
CA VAL A 116 -6.58 -6.36 -6.50
C VAL A 116 -6.82 -6.17 -7.99
N ALA A 117 -8.01 -6.50 -8.49
CA ALA A 117 -8.35 -6.35 -9.90
C ALA A 117 -8.25 -4.89 -10.35
N LYS A 118 -8.79 -3.95 -9.57
CA LYS A 118 -8.70 -2.51 -9.83
C LYS A 118 -7.25 -2.03 -9.88
N ARG A 119 -6.40 -2.46 -8.94
CA ARG A 119 -4.98 -2.08 -8.94
C ARG A 119 -4.26 -2.55 -10.21
N ARG A 120 -4.57 -3.74 -10.72
CA ARG A 120 -4.02 -4.23 -11.99
C ARG A 120 -4.51 -3.41 -13.19
N LEU A 121 -5.80 -3.05 -13.21
CA LEU A 121 -6.39 -2.25 -14.29
C LEU A 121 -5.78 -0.84 -14.35
N LEU A 122 -5.68 -0.16 -13.22
CA LEU A 122 -5.20 1.22 -13.14
C LEU A 122 -3.67 1.35 -13.29
N TYR A 123 -2.95 0.22 -13.30
CA TYR A 123 -1.51 0.18 -13.49
C TYR A 123 -1.07 0.17 -14.95
N LEU A 124 -1.96 -0.24 -15.86
CA LEU A 124 -1.75 -0.17 -17.31
C LEU A 124 -1.59 1.30 -17.75
#